data_AF-A0A6I7HK28-F1
#
_entry.id   AF-A0A6I7HK28-F1
#
_cell.length_a   1.000
_cell.length_b   1.000
_cell.length_c   1.000
_cell.angle_alpha   90.00
_cell.angle_beta   90.00
_cell.angle_gamma   90.00
#
_symmetry.space_group_name_H-M   'P 1'
#
loop_
_entity.id
_entity.type
_entity.pdbx_description
1 polymer ?
#
loop_
_entity_poly.entity_id
_entity_poly.type
_entity_poly.pdbx_seq_one_letter_code
_entity_poly.pdbx_strand_id
1 'polypeptide(L)'
;MDNVPLRGGEAVPAGQLKGNGMYISKIIDGLRYNTATAEEICSFENDSDRGDFRYEVTSLYRTPRGRFFVAGHGGAMTRWAQPVQGGQAGGKGLHPVSTAEAREFAEQYADEDMVARFFVIEDA
;
A
#
# COMPACT_ATOMS: atom_id res chain seq x y z
N MET A 1 9.04 4.80 42.50
CA MET A 1 8.60 5.68 41.39
C MET A 1 9.40 5.23 40.18
N ASP A 2 8.89 4.20 39.55
CA ASP A 2 9.62 3.39 38.59
C ASP A 2 9.71 4.13 37.25
N ASN A 3 10.93 4.47 36.89
CA ASN A 3 11.27 5.13 35.65
C ASN A 3 11.27 4.06 34.55
N VAL A 4 10.15 3.93 33.82
CA VAL A 4 10.02 2.98 32.72
C VAL A 4 10.92 3.45 31.56
N PRO A 5 11.89 2.65 31.09
CA PRO A 5 12.70 3.04 29.95
C PRO A 5 11.83 3.04 28.68
N LEU A 6 11.78 4.20 28.02
CA LEU A 6 11.25 4.36 26.67
C LEU A 6 12.03 3.43 25.73
N ARG A 7 11.40 2.32 25.30
CA ARG A 7 12.00 1.41 24.32
C ARG A 7 12.23 2.17 23.01
N GLY A 8 13.50 2.18 22.60
CA GLY A 8 14.01 2.89 21.44
C GLY A 8 13.22 2.62 20.17
N GLY A 9 12.71 3.70 19.58
CA GLY A 9 12.50 3.76 18.14
C GLY A 9 13.87 4.01 17.51
N GLU A 10 14.52 2.93 17.08
CA GLU A 10 15.74 3.01 16.30
C GLU A 10 15.46 3.81 15.02
N ALA A 11 16.33 4.78 14.74
CA ALA A 11 16.26 5.63 13.57
C ALA A 11 16.37 4.80 12.29
N VAL A 12 15.44 4.97 11.35
CA VAL A 12 15.65 4.49 9.98
C VAL A 12 16.75 5.34 9.34
N PRO A 13 17.84 4.74 8.82
CA PRO A 13 18.87 5.51 8.16
C PRO A 13 18.29 6.13 6.88
N ALA A 14 18.52 7.44 6.71
CA ALA A 14 18.27 8.15 5.47
C ALA A 14 19.17 7.58 4.38
N GLY A 15 18.58 7.03 3.31
CA GLY A 15 19.33 6.54 2.17
C GLY A 15 18.44 5.96 1.10
N GLN A 16 18.31 6.70 -0.01
CA GLN A 16 17.71 6.32 -1.29
C GLN A 16 16.20 6.52 -1.41
N LEU A 17 15.83 7.75 -1.82
CA LEU A 17 14.59 8.00 -2.55
C LEU A 17 14.62 7.16 -3.82
N LYS A 18 14.02 5.96 -3.79
CA LYS A 18 13.66 5.26 -5.02
C LYS A 18 12.63 6.14 -5.74
N GLY A 19 12.96 6.50 -6.99
CA GLY A 19 12.38 7.62 -7.74
C GLY A 19 10.86 7.66 -7.73
N ASN A 20 10.29 8.86 -7.69
CA ASN A 20 8.85 9.17 -7.82
C ASN A 20 7.87 8.34 -6.97
N GLY A 21 8.35 7.57 -5.98
CA GLY A 21 7.54 6.68 -5.15
C GLY A 21 6.57 7.45 -4.28
N MET A 22 5.32 7.01 -4.25
CA MET A 22 4.25 7.64 -3.50
C MET A 22 4.46 7.43 -1.99
N TYR A 23 4.80 8.50 -1.26
CA TYR A 23 4.94 8.46 0.19
C TYR A 23 3.58 8.58 0.88
N ILE A 24 3.11 7.50 1.51
CA ILE A 24 1.88 7.48 2.32
C ILE A 24 2.15 6.74 3.62
N SER A 25 1.80 7.37 4.74
CA SER A 25 1.83 6.73 6.05
C SER A 25 0.55 7.01 6.82
N LYS A 26 -0.03 5.99 7.45
CA LYS A 26 -1.26 6.13 8.25
C LYS A 26 -1.22 5.18 9.45
N ILE A 27 -1.83 5.62 10.55
CA ILE A 27 -2.12 4.76 11.70
C ILE A 27 -3.57 4.28 11.57
N ILE A 28 -3.79 2.97 11.56
CA ILE A 28 -5.11 2.33 11.48
C ILE A 28 -5.13 1.23 12.53
N ASP A 29 -6.11 1.26 13.43
CA ASP A 29 -6.26 0.31 14.55
C ASP A 29 -4.99 0.14 15.39
N GLY A 30 -4.30 1.26 15.66
CA GLY A 30 -3.05 1.28 16.42
C GLY A 30 -1.82 0.75 15.66
N LEU A 31 -1.97 0.38 14.39
CA LEU A 31 -0.90 -0.16 13.55
C LEU A 31 -0.43 0.90 12.54
N ARG A 32 0.89 1.01 12.37
CA ARG A 32 1.50 1.90 11.38
C ARG A 32 1.69 1.18 10.05
N TYR A 33 1.09 1.74 9.01
CA TYR A 33 1.31 1.38 7.61
C TYR A 33 2.09 2.52 6.96
N ASN A 34 3.16 2.21 6.24
CA ASN A 34 4.03 3.20 5.62
C ASN A 34 4.69 2.61 4.37
N THR A 35 4.44 3.21 3.21
CA THR A 35 4.99 2.78 1.92
C THR A 35 6.51 2.88 1.85
N ALA A 36 7.16 3.80 2.59
CA ALA A 36 8.61 3.93 2.58
C ALA A 36 9.35 2.82 3.34
N THR A 37 8.69 2.18 4.30
CA THR A 37 9.29 1.10 5.11
C THR A 37 8.76 -0.29 4.73
N ALA A 38 7.72 -0.34 3.92
CA ALA A 38 7.11 -1.57 3.45
C ALA A 38 7.79 -2.03 2.16
N GLU A 39 7.71 -3.34 1.90
CA GLU A 39 8.14 -3.93 0.64
C GLU A 39 6.97 -3.89 -0.35
N GLU A 40 7.17 -3.28 -1.51
CA GLU A 40 6.20 -3.32 -2.61
C GLU A 40 6.25 -4.69 -3.29
N ILE A 41 5.09 -5.30 -3.50
CA ILE A 41 4.95 -6.62 -4.13
C ILE A 41 4.68 -6.46 -5.62
N CYS A 42 3.65 -5.70 -5.97
CA CYS A 42 3.23 -5.44 -7.35
C CYS A 42 2.38 -4.18 -7.42
N SER A 43 2.15 -3.71 -8.65
CA SER A 43 1.34 -2.54 -8.96
C SER A 43 0.37 -2.81 -10.10
N PHE A 44 -0.77 -2.12 -10.04
CA PHE A 44 -1.80 -2.09 -11.05
C PHE A 44 -2.03 -0.64 -11.46
N GLU A 45 -1.95 -0.37 -12.76
CA GLU A 45 -2.40 0.87 -13.38
C GLU A 45 -3.49 0.49 -14.39
N ASN A 46 -4.66 1.12 -14.31
CA ASN A 46 -5.74 0.81 -15.25
C ASN A 46 -5.54 1.55 -16.59
N ASP A 47 -6.26 1.09 -17.63
CA ASP A 47 -6.12 1.61 -18.99
C ASP A 47 -6.76 2.99 -19.22
N SER A 48 -7.25 3.66 -18.18
CA SER A 48 -7.87 4.98 -18.33
C SER A 48 -6.81 6.05 -18.57
N ASP A 49 -7.13 7.07 -19.36
CA ASP A 49 -6.25 8.22 -19.53
C ASP A 49 -5.98 8.90 -18.18
N ARG A 50 -4.77 9.40 -17.96
CA ARG A 50 -4.36 10.02 -16.67
C ARG A 50 -5.21 11.23 -16.24
N GLY A 51 -5.97 11.82 -17.17
CA GLY A 51 -6.92 12.90 -16.91
C GLY A 51 -8.35 12.43 -16.63
N ASP A 52 -8.67 11.15 -16.85
CA ASP A 52 -10.00 10.58 -16.61
C ASP A 52 -10.23 10.38 -15.11
N PHE A 53 -11.47 10.60 -14.67
CA PHE A 53 -11.86 10.38 -13.27
C PHE A 53 -11.79 8.92 -12.83
N ARG A 54 -11.65 7.98 -13.77
CA ARG A 54 -11.49 6.54 -13.51
C ARG A 54 -10.03 6.11 -13.43
N TYR A 55 -9.07 6.96 -13.82
CA TYR A 55 -7.66 6.59 -13.75
C TYR A 55 -7.23 6.25 -12.33
N GLU A 56 -6.61 5.09 -12.14
CA GLU A 56 -6.04 4.69 -10.85
C GLU A 56 -4.72 3.95 -11.00
N VAL A 57 -3.87 4.15 -9.99
CA VAL A 57 -2.68 3.35 -9.72
C VAL A 57 -2.79 2.81 -8.31
N THR A 58 -2.68 1.49 -8.16
CA THR A 58 -2.78 0.78 -6.87
C THR A 58 -1.62 -0.20 -6.75
N SER A 59 -0.81 -0.07 -5.70
CA SER A 59 0.25 -1.02 -5.36
C SER A 59 -0.06 -1.80 -4.09
N LEU A 60 0.34 -3.07 -4.06
CA LEU A 60 0.27 -3.95 -2.90
C LEU A 60 1.59 -3.91 -2.14
N TYR A 61 1.51 -3.78 -0.82
CA TYR A 61 2.67 -3.69 0.07
C TYR A 61 2.60 -4.69 1.22
N ARG A 62 3.77 -5.13 1.68
CA ARG A 62 3.95 -5.91 2.92
C ARG A 62 4.79 -5.12 3.93
N THR A 63 4.24 -4.93 5.11
CA THR A 63 4.97 -4.33 6.23
C THR A 63 6.11 -5.25 6.71
N PRO A 64 7.14 -4.70 7.40
CA PRO A 64 8.19 -5.53 8.03
C PRO A 64 7.66 -6.58 9.03
N ARG A 65 6.44 -6.38 9.55
CA ARG A 65 5.76 -7.31 10.47
C ARG A 65 4.81 -8.28 9.76
N GLY A 66 4.86 -8.35 8.43
CA GLY A 66 4.12 -9.32 7.62
C GLY A 66 2.66 -9.00 7.34
N ARG A 67 2.14 -7.83 7.79
CA ARG A 67 0.79 -7.36 7.43
C ARG A 67 0.78 -6.76 6.03
N PHE A 68 -0.33 -6.90 5.32
CA PHE A 68 -0.52 -6.40 3.97
C PHE A 68 -1.42 -5.17 3.92
N PHE A 69 -1.20 -4.33 2.92
CA PHE A 69 -2.04 -3.17 2.63
C PHE A 69 -1.86 -2.76 1.17
N VAL A 70 -2.88 -2.14 0.59
CA VAL A 70 -2.78 -1.47 -0.70
C VAL A 70 -2.60 0.02 -0.49
N ALA A 71 -1.86 0.68 -1.38
CA ALA A 71 -1.70 2.12 -1.40
C ALA A 71 -1.69 2.62 -2.83
N GLY A 72 -2.24 3.81 -3.06
CA GLY A 72 -2.42 4.29 -4.42
C GLY A 72 -3.09 5.65 -4.52
N HIS A 73 -3.30 6.07 -5.76
CA HIS A 73 -4.00 7.30 -6.10
C HIS A 73 -4.91 7.09 -7.31
N GLY A 74 -5.90 7.95 -7.47
CA GLY A 74 -6.78 7.89 -8.61
C GLY A 74 -7.74 9.06 -8.69
N GLY A 75 -8.52 9.09 -9.77
CA GLY A 75 -9.54 10.09 -10.03
C GLY A 75 -10.77 9.96 -9.12
N ALA A 76 -11.72 10.87 -9.31
CA ALA A 76 -12.92 11.02 -8.47
C ALA A 76 -13.91 9.84 -8.54
N MET A 77 -13.73 8.90 -9.48
CA MET A 77 -14.56 7.70 -9.64
C MET A 77 -13.82 6.40 -9.25
N THR A 78 -12.75 6.52 -8.47
CA THR A 78 -11.91 5.38 -8.04
C THR A 78 -12.06 5.11 -6.55
N ARG A 79 -11.47 3.99 -6.08
CA ARG A 79 -11.39 3.68 -4.64
C ARG A 79 -10.62 4.74 -3.84
N TRP A 80 -9.80 5.56 -4.53
CA TRP A 80 -8.98 6.59 -3.91
C TRP A 80 -9.66 7.95 -3.83
N ALA A 81 -10.90 8.06 -4.34
CA ALA A 81 -11.66 9.30 -4.31
C ALA A 81 -11.83 9.84 -2.89
N GLN A 82 -11.78 11.16 -2.76
CA GLN A 82 -11.95 11.86 -1.50
C GLN A 82 -13.16 12.78 -1.55
N PRO A 83 -13.99 12.82 -0.50
CA PRO A 83 -15.12 13.72 -0.45
C PRO A 83 -14.64 15.17 -0.38
N VAL A 84 -15.25 16.02 -1.20
CA VAL A 84 -15.06 17.47 -1.20
C VAL A 84 -16.41 18.16 -1.11
N GLN A 85 -16.43 19.47 -0.85
CA GLN A 85 -17.69 20.21 -0.83
C GLN A 85 -18.35 20.12 -2.22
N GLY A 86 -19.53 19.49 -2.28
CA GLY A 86 -20.31 19.36 -3.52
C GLY A 86 -19.93 18.18 -4.42
N GLY A 87 -19.11 17.22 -3.97
CA GLY A 87 -18.83 16.03 -4.76
C GLY A 87 -17.68 15.16 -4.28
N GLN A 88 -17.03 14.50 -5.24
CA GLN A 88 -15.83 13.69 -5.05
C GLN A 88 -14.69 14.31 -5.86
N ALA A 89 -13.48 14.27 -5.32
CA ALA A 89 -12.26 14.62 -6.03
C ALA A 89 -11.35 13.39 -6.15
N GLY A 90 -10.44 13.41 -7.11
CA GLY A 90 -9.34 12.47 -7.14
C GLY A 90 -8.53 12.56 -5.85
N GLY A 91 -7.99 11.43 -5.43
CA GLY A 91 -7.39 11.32 -4.13
C GLY A 91 -6.37 10.21 -4.07
N LYS A 92 -5.91 9.97 -2.84
CA LYS A 92 -4.71 9.21 -2.57
C LYS A 92 -4.79 8.63 -1.17
N GLY A 93 -4.37 7.38 -0.97
CA GLY A 93 -4.57 6.72 0.31
C GLY A 93 -3.93 5.35 0.44
N LEU A 94 -4.20 4.73 1.58
CA LEU A 94 -3.84 3.33 1.85
C LEU A 94 -4.95 2.64 2.64
N HIS A 95 -5.10 1.33 2.42
CA HIS A 95 -6.06 0.47 3.09
C HIS A 95 -5.40 -0.86 3.49
N PRO A 96 -5.45 -1.27 4.76
CA PRO A 96 -5.06 -2.61 5.19
C PRO A 96 -5.94 -3.64 4.48
N VAL A 97 -5.33 -4.77 4.12
CA VAL A 97 -6.04 -5.90 3.51
C VAL A 97 -5.67 -7.18 4.23
N SER A 98 -6.55 -8.16 4.15
CA SER A 98 -6.27 -9.52 4.60
C SER A 98 -5.22 -10.20 3.72
N THR A 99 -4.66 -11.31 4.21
CA THR A 99 -3.73 -12.13 3.41
C THR A 99 -4.40 -12.71 2.17
N ALA A 100 -5.70 -13.03 2.23
CA ALA A 100 -6.45 -13.56 1.10
C ALA A 100 -6.61 -12.49 0.00
N GLU A 101 -7.10 -11.30 0.36
CA GLU A 101 -7.21 -10.16 -0.58
C GLU A 101 -5.86 -9.75 -1.18
N ALA A 102 -4.79 -9.80 -0.38
CA ALA A 102 -3.44 -9.54 -0.86
C ALA A 102 -2.97 -10.59 -1.88
N ARG A 103 -3.29 -11.86 -1.63
CA ARG A 103 -2.97 -12.96 -2.54
C ARG A 103 -3.72 -12.81 -3.86
N GLU A 104 -5.04 -12.60 -3.80
CA GLU A 104 -5.87 -12.39 -5.00
C GLU A 104 -5.33 -11.24 -5.87
N PHE A 105 -4.93 -10.13 -5.24
CA PHE A 105 -4.32 -9.02 -5.95
C PHE A 105 -2.98 -9.39 -6.58
N ALA A 106 -2.12 -10.11 -5.85
CA ALA A 106 -0.82 -10.52 -6.37
C ALA A 106 -0.94 -11.54 -7.51
N GLU A 107 -1.84 -12.51 -7.43
CA GLU A 107 -2.11 -13.47 -8.50
C GLU A 107 -2.62 -12.80 -9.77
N GLN A 108 -3.33 -11.67 -9.64
CA GLN A 108 -3.85 -10.93 -10.78
C GLN A 108 -2.79 -10.05 -11.47
N TYR A 109 -1.84 -9.48 -10.73
CA TYR A 109 -0.96 -8.40 -11.23
C TYR A 109 0.54 -8.63 -11.04
N ALA A 110 0.96 -9.69 -10.36
CA ALA A 110 2.37 -10.06 -10.19
C ALA A 110 2.72 -11.32 -10.99
N ASP A 111 4.00 -11.55 -11.21
CA ASP A 111 4.50 -12.81 -11.76
C ASP A 111 4.53 -13.93 -10.71
N GLU A 112 4.67 -15.17 -11.19
CA GLU A 112 4.67 -16.39 -10.37
C GLU A 112 5.75 -16.35 -9.27
N ASP A 113 6.97 -15.92 -9.61
CA ASP A 113 8.09 -15.84 -8.67
C ASP A 113 7.79 -14.87 -7.52
N MET A 114 7.16 -13.74 -7.83
CA MET A 114 6.76 -12.74 -6.84
C MET A 114 5.65 -13.27 -5.95
N VAL A 115 4.64 -13.95 -6.50
CA VAL A 115 3.55 -14.55 -5.71
C VAL A 115 4.12 -15.62 -4.76
N ALA A 116 4.95 -16.54 -5.27
CA ALA A 116 5.57 -17.60 -4.49
C ALA A 116 6.50 -17.08 -3.37
N ARG A 117 7.10 -15.89 -3.55
CA ARG A 117 7.93 -15.25 -2.53
C ARG A 117 7.15 -14.80 -1.29
N PHE A 118 5.89 -14.38 -1.45
CA PHE A 118 5.10 -13.80 -0.36
C PHE A 118 3.98 -14.69 0.16
N PHE A 119 3.56 -15.70 -0.63
CA PHE A 119 2.44 -16.57 -0.30
C PHE A 119 2.82 -18.04 -0.44
N VAL A 120 2.19 -18.89 0.40
CA VAL A 120 2.29 -20.34 0.27
C VAL A 120 1.45 -20.79 -0.93
N ILE A 121 2.05 -21.62 -1.79
CA ILE A 121 1.45 -22.19 -3.00
C ILE A 121 1.26 -23.69 -2.81
N GLU A 122 0.12 -24.21 -3.26
CA GLU A 122 -0.24 -25.63 -3.25
C GLU A 122 -0.42 -26.10 -4.69
N ASP A 123 -0.04 -27.36 -4.98
CA ASP A 123 -0.25 -28.00 -6.28
C ASP A 123 -1.72 -28.46 -6.42
N ALA A 124 -2.28 -28.43 -7.63
CA ALA A 124 -3.73 -28.57 -7.89
C ALA A 124 -4.19 -30.00 -8.18
#